data_AF-A0A349B773-F1
#
_entry.id   AF-A0A349B773-F1
#
_cell.length_a   1.000
_cell.length_b   1.000
_cell.length_c   1.000
_cell.angle_alpha   90.00
_cell.angle_beta   90.00
_cell.angle_gamma   90.00
#
_symmetry.space_group_name_H-M   'P 1'
#
loop_
_entity.id
_entity.type
_entity.pdbx_description
1 polymer ?
#
loop_
_entity_poly.entity_id
_entity_poly.type
_entity_poly.pdbx_seq_one_letter_code
_entity_poly.pdbx_strand_id
1 'polypeptide(L)'
;QANKAGLMEIADVFVINKADRPGAEETRRDLDGMLDLTDYGEWRPPVVDAVATEGTGVAELWEQILAHRAHLEASGELGRRRGRRAREELTRIVAERLLERARQASDGDRYEALLDDVETRGTDPWAAADELLGG
;
A
#
# COMPACT_ATOMS: atom_id res chain seq x y z
N GLN A 1 -1.33 -25.04 -0.34
CA GLN A 1 -1.74 -23.80 0.38
C GLN A 1 -1.89 -22.72 -0.69
N ALA A 2 -3.00 -22.00 -0.71
CA ALA A 2 -3.19 -20.92 -1.68
C ALA A 2 -2.23 -19.77 -1.32
N ASN A 3 -1.07 -19.72 -1.98
CA ASN A 3 -0.26 -18.51 -2.02
C ASN A 3 -1.17 -17.40 -2.54
N LYS A 4 -1.48 -16.42 -1.68
CA LYS A 4 -2.43 -15.34 -1.96
C LYS A 4 -1.96 -14.61 -3.22
N ALA A 5 -2.69 -14.78 -4.32
CA ALA A 5 -2.36 -14.20 -5.63
C ALA A 5 -1.92 -12.73 -5.54
N GLY A 6 -2.57 -11.91 -4.70
CA GLY A 6 -2.20 -10.50 -4.53
C GLY A 6 -0.88 -10.19 -3.80
N LEU A 7 -0.26 -11.13 -3.07
CA LEU A 7 1.07 -10.91 -2.48
C LEU A 7 2.20 -11.23 -3.45
N MET A 8 1.95 -12.18 -4.37
CA MET A 8 2.92 -12.61 -5.38
C MET A 8 3.12 -11.56 -6.47
N GLU A 9 2.09 -10.75 -6.73
CA GLU A 9 2.06 -9.70 -7.76
C GLU A 9 2.80 -8.42 -7.36
N ILE A 10 3.04 -8.21 -6.06
CA ILE A 10 3.62 -6.95 -5.54
C ILE A 10 5.06 -7.10 -5.04
N ALA A 11 5.59 -8.32 -4.97
CA ALA A 11 6.91 -8.57 -4.42
C ALA A 11 7.99 -8.23 -5.45
N ASP A 12 8.95 -7.38 -5.05
CA ASP A 12 10.11 -7.07 -5.88
C ASP A 12 11.27 -8.07 -5.68
N VAL A 13 11.29 -8.80 -4.55
CA VAL A 13 12.25 -9.87 -4.18
C VAL A 13 11.54 -10.88 -3.28
N PHE A 14 11.80 -12.17 -3.48
CA PHE A 14 11.33 -13.25 -2.61
C PHE A 14 12.45 -13.83 -1.76
N VAL A 15 12.11 -14.23 -0.54
CA VAL A 15 13.05 -14.85 0.40
C VAL A 15 12.44 -16.12 0.99
N ILE A 16 13.15 -17.24 0.85
CA ILE A 16 12.82 -18.51 1.50
C ILE A 16 13.67 -18.60 2.77
N ASN A 17 13.08 -18.20 3.90
CA ASN A 17 13.76 -18.25 5.17
C ASN A 17 13.68 -19.65 5.82
N LYS A 18 14.67 -19.99 6.65
CA LYS A 18 14.89 -21.33 7.21
C LYS A 18 15.23 -22.35 6.12
N ALA A 19 16.06 -21.95 5.17
CA ALA A 19 16.49 -22.79 4.06
C ALA A 19 17.30 -24.04 4.51
N ASP A 20 17.72 -24.09 5.78
CA ASP A 20 18.28 -25.26 6.46
C ASP A 20 17.27 -26.41 6.66
N ARG A 21 15.97 -26.14 6.51
CA ARG A 21 14.91 -27.09 6.83
C ARG A 21 14.51 -27.95 5.62
N PRO A 22 14.10 -29.22 5.87
CA PRO A 22 13.46 -30.02 4.84
C PRO A 22 12.27 -29.28 4.22
N GLY A 23 12.14 -29.35 2.89
CA GLY A 23 11.08 -28.67 2.13
C GLY A 23 11.45 -27.29 1.58
N ALA A 24 12.61 -26.73 1.92
CA ALA A 24 13.08 -25.47 1.34
C ALA A 24 13.24 -25.55 -0.19
N GLU A 25 13.86 -26.64 -0.67
CA GLU A 25 14.05 -26.89 -2.10
C GLU A 25 12.72 -27.11 -2.85
N GLU A 26 11.73 -27.76 -2.22
CA GLU A 26 10.38 -27.90 -2.80
C GLU A 26 9.70 -26.53 -2.90
N THR A 27 9.80 -25.72 -1.85
CA THR A 27 9.27 -24.35 -1.84
C THR A 27 9.91 -23.49 -2.92
N ARG A 28 11.23 -23.62 -3.15
CA ARG A 28 11.94 -22.92 -4.22
C ARG A 28 11.39 -23.30 -5.58
N ARG A 29 11.23 -24.59 -5.86
CA ARG A 29 10.69 -25.07 -7.15
C ARG A 29 9.25 -24.61 -7.37
N ASP A 30 8.41 -24.68 -6.35
CA ASP A 30 7.04 -24.18 -6.43
C ASP A 30 7.01 -22.69 -6.72
N LEU A 31 7.86 -21.92 -6.05
CA LEU A 31 7.95 -20.48 -6.24
C LEU A 31 8.46 -20.13 -7.64
N ASP A 32 9.54 -20.76 -8.11
CA ASP A 32 10.06 -20.56 -9.46
C ASP A 32 9.01 -20.92 -10.52
N GLY A 33 8.30 -22.04 -10.33
CA GLY A 33 7.20 -22.43 -11.21
C GLY A 33 6.07 -21.40 -11.25
N MET A 34 5.74 -20.77 -10.13
CA MET A 34 4.76 -19.67 -10.08
C MET A 34 5.26 -18.41 -10.79
N LEU A 35 6.54 -18.07 -10.61
CA LEU A 35 7.16 -16.91 -11.24
C LEU A 35 7.20 -17.06 -12.77
N ASP A 36 7.45 -18.27 -13.26
CA ASP A 36 7.50 -18.56 -14.71
C ASP A 36 6.13 -18.45 -15.40
N LEU A 37 5.04 -18.54 -14.64
CA LEU A 37 3.67 -18.36 -15.15
C LEU A 37 3.23 -16.89 -15.24
N THR A 38 4.05 -15.95 -14.75
CA THR A 38 3.71 -14.53 -14.66
C THR A 38 4.68 -13.70 -15.50
N ASP A 39 4.16 -12.76 -16.29
CA ASP A 39 4.99 -11.78 -17.00
C ASP A 39 5.34 -10.61 -16.07
N TYR A 40 6.61 -10.54 -15.67
CA TYR A 40 7.14 -9.48 -14.82
C TYR A 40 7.80 -8.34 -15.61
N GLY A 41 7.72 -8.38 -16.94
CA GLY A 41 8.40 -7.41 -17.81
C GLY A 41 9.92 -7.45 -17.60
N GLU A 42 10.51 -6.30 -17.30
CA GLU A 42 11.97 -6.14 -17.24
C GLU A 42 12.61 -6.61 -15.92
N TRP A 43 11.81 -6.85 -14.87
CA TRP A 43 12.32 -7.26 -13.55
C TRP A 43 11.57 -8.49 -13.04
N ARG A 44 12.08 -9.69 -13.34
CA ARG A 44 11.63 -10.92 -12.68
C ARG A 44 12.17 -10.95 -11.25
N PRO A 45 11.32 -10.98 -10.20
CA PRO A 45 11.78 -10.98 -8.82
C PRO A 45 12.74 -12.16 -8.53
N PRO A 46 13.92 -11.92 -7.94
CA PRO A 46 14.83 -12.99 -7.56
C PRO A 46 14.33 -13.71 -6.30
N VAL A 47 14.75 -14.98 -6.15
CA VAL A 47 14.46 -15.83 -4.99
C VAL A 47 15.75 -16.12 -4.23
N VAL A 48 15.84 -15.59 -3.01
CA VAL A 48 17.02 -15.75 -2.12
C VAL A 48 16.70 -16.75 -1.01
N ASP A 49 17.59 -17.72 -0.79
CA ASP A 49 17.50 -18.60 0.37
C ASP A 49 18.20 -17.95 1.56
N ALA A 50 17.57 -18.03 2.74
CA ALA A 50 18.12 -17.44 3.95
C ALA A 50 17.96 -18.35 5.18
N VAL A 51 18.91 -18.24 6.10
CA VAL A 51 18.78 -18.75 7.47
C VAL A 51 18.97 -17.56 8.38
N ALA A 52 17.89 -16.83 8.65
CA ALA A 52 17.95 -15.53 9.32
C ALA A 52 18.62 -15.60 10.71
N THR A 53 18.50 -16.73 11.42
CA THR A 53 19.14 -16.94 12.72
C THR A 53 20.66 -17.07 12.65
N GLU A 54 21.20 -17.39 11.47
CA GLU A 54 22.64 -17.57 11.22
C GLU A 54 23.22 -16.44 10.37
N GLY A 55 22.37 -15.55 9.84
CA GLY A 55 22.77 -14.48 8.93
C GLY A 55 23.02 -14.92 7.49
N THR A 56 22.85 -16.20 7.17
CA THR A 56 22.99 -16.76 5.82
C THR A 56 21.96 -16.14 4.87
N GLY A 57 22.40 -15.75 3.67
CA GLY A 57 21.54 -15.15 2.64
C GLY A 57 21.26 -13.65 2.80
N VAL A 58 21.67 -13.03 3.92
CA VAL A 58 21.40 -11.59 4.17
C VAL A 58 22.19 -10.69 3.21
N ALA A 59 23.47 -11.01 2.96
CA ALA A 59 24.30 -10.25 2.03
C ALA A 59 23.75 -10.33 0.59
N GLU A 60 23.39 -11.53 0.14
CA GLU A 60 22.77 -11.76 -1.16
C GLU A 60 21.43 -11.02 -1.29
N LEU A 61 20.57 -11.10 -0.28
CA LEU A 61 19.31 -10.33 -0.26
C LEU A 61 19.57 -8.83 -0.41
N TRP A 62 20.57 -8.30 0.30
CA TRP A 62 20.92 -6.89 0.19
C TRP A 62 21.39 -6.51 -1.22
N GLU A 63 22.20 -7.37 -1.86
CA GLU A 63 22.62 -7.19 -3.25
C GLU A 63 21.41 -7.17 -4.21
N GLN A 64 20.45 -8.08 -4.04
CA GLN A 64 19.23 -8.09 -4.87
C GLN A 64 18.37 -6.84 -4.66
N ILE A 65 18.26 -6.34 -3.43
CA ILE A 65 17.58 -5.07 -3.13
C ILE A 65 18.26 -3.91 -3.84
N LEU A 66 19.60 -3.85 -3.81
CA LEU A 66 20.36 -2.80 -4.49
C LEU A 66 20.23 -2.92 -6.02
N ALA A 67 20.22 -4.12 -6.56
CA ALA A 67 20.02 -4.36 -7.99
C ALA A 67 18.62 -3.89 -8.44
N HIS A 68 17.57 -4.20 -7.67
CA HIS A 68 16.23 -3.71 -7.96
C HIS A 68 16.16 -2.18 -7.90
N ARG A 69 16.81 -1.57 -6.90
CA ARG A 69 16.90 -0.11 -6.81
C ARG A 69 17.56 0.48 -8.06
N ALA A 70 18.69 -0.07 -8.50
CA ALA A 70 19.40 0.40 -9.68
C ALA A 70 18.53 0.26 -10.94
N HIS A 71 17.78 -0.84 -11.07
CA HIS A 71 16.81 -1.02 -12.14
C HIS A 71 15.72 0.06 -12.12
N LEU A 72 15.13 0.38 -10.95
CA LEU A 72 14.13 1.45 -10.82
C LEU A 72 14.70 2.84 -11.12
N GLU A 73 15.96 3.09 -10.79
CA GLU A 73 16.64 4.35 -11.11
C GLU A 73 16.88 4.46 -12.63
N ALA A 74 17.38 3.40 -13.26
CA ALA A 74 17.68 3.36 -14.69
C ALA A 74 16.41 3.45 -15.57
N SER A 75 15.33 2.78 -15.17
CA SER A 75 14.04 2.83 -15.89
C SER A 75 13.24 4.12 -15.64
N GLY A 76 13.68 4.95 -14.69
CA GLY A 76 12.95 6.14 -14.21
C GLY A 76 11.72 5.82 -13.36
N GLU A 77 11.42 4.55 -13.13
CA GLU A 77 10.24 4.11 -12.38
C GLU A 77 10.32 4.51 -10.90
N LEU A 78 11.52 4.66 -10.33
CA LEU A 78 11.69 5.15 -8.96
C LEU A 78 11.01 6.52 -8.76
N GLY A 79 11.23 7.44 -9.71
CA GLY A 79 10.64 8.77 -9.68
C GLY A 79 9.12 8.72 -9.82
N ARG A 80 8.61 7.93 -10.75
CA ARG A 80 7.17 7.74 -10.98
C ARG A 80 6.47 7.16 -9.74
N ARG A 81 7.01 6.09 -9.15
CA ARG A 81 6.48 5.46 -7.92
C ARG A 81 6.50 6.43 -6.74
N ARG A 82 7.53 7.27 -6.60
CA ARG A 82 7.59 8.31 -5.56
C ARG A 82 6.56 9.41 -5.77
N GLY A 83 6.42 9.90 -7.01
CA GLY A 83 5.41 10.91 -7.35
C GLY A 83 3.99 10.43 -7.09
N ARG A 84 3.68 9.18 -7.47
CA ARG A 84 2.38 8.55 -7.17
C ARG A 84 2.11 8.48 -5.67
N ARG A 85 3.07 7.95 -4.88
CA ARG A 85 2.95 7.89 -3.40
C ARG A 85 2.78 9.26 -2.77
N ALA A 86 3.52 10.27 -3.23
CA ALA A 86 3.39 11.63 -2.71
C ALA A 86 2.01 12.22 -3.00
N ARG A 87 1.43 11.96 -4.18
CA ARG A 87 0.09 12.40 -4.55
C ARG A 87 -0.99 11.71 -3.72
N GLU A 88 -0.88 10.39 -3.55
CA GLU A 88 -1.78 9.60 -2.72
C GLU A 88 -1.75 10.10 -1.27
N GLU A 89 -0.55 10.31 -0.72
CA GLU A 89 -0.37 10.79 0.64
C GLU A 89 -0.93 12.21 0.83
N LEU A 90 -0.65 13.12 -0.11
CA LEU A 90 -1.23 14.47 -0.05
C LEU A 90 -2.76 14.42 -0.10
N THR A 91 -3.32 13.57 -0.96
CA THR A 91 -4.78 13.41 -1.08
C THR A 91 -5.38 12.88 0.21
N ARG A 92 -4.75 11.88 0.83
CA ARG A 92 -5.13 11.33 2.13
C ARG A 92 -5.11 12.40 3.22
N ILE A 93 -4.02 13.16 3.33
CA ILE A 93 -3.89 14.25 4.30
C ILE A 93 -4.98 15.31 4.10
N VAL A 94 -5.24 15.73 2.86
CA VAL A 94 -6.30 16.70 2.56
C VAL A 94 -7.67 16.17 2.97
N ALA A 95 -8.00 14.92 2.64
CA ALA A 95 -9.26 14.30 3.03
C ALA A 95 -9.42 14.22 4.55
N GLU A 96 -8.37 13.83 5.27
CA GLU A 96 -8.36 13.77 6.75
C GLU A 96 -8.58 15.15 7.36
N ARG A 97 -7.92 16.19 6.82
CA ARG A 97 -8.11 17.58 7.27
C ARG A 97 -9.51 18.12 7.00
N LEU A 98 -10.09 17.79 5.85
CA LEU A 98 -11.46 18.19 5.53
C LEU A 98 -12.46 17.50 6.46
N LEU A 99 -12.26 16.21 6.75
CA LEU A 99 -13.10 15.48 7.70
C LEU A 99 -12.98 16.02 9.13
N GLU A 100 -11.76 16.37 9.56
CA GLU A 100 -11.51 16.99 10.87
C GLU A 100 -12.23 18.35 10.98
N ARG A 101 -12.15 19.19 9.95
CA ARG A 101 -12.88 20.47 9.89
C ARG A 101 -14.39 20.28 9.90
N ALA A 102 -14.90 19.30 9.14
CA ALA A 102 -16.32 18.99 9.12
C ALA A 102 -16.82 18.57 10.51
N ARG A 103 -16.07 17.71 11.22
CA ARG A 103 -16.39 17.33 12.60
C ARG A 103 -16.43 18.51 13.55
N GLN A 104 -15.45 19.40 13.48
CA GLN A 104 -15.42 20.62 14.29
C GLN A 104 -16.58 21.58 13.98
N ALA A 105 -17.02 21.63 12.72
CA ALA A 105 -18.18 22.44 12.32
C ALA A 105 -19.51 21.79 12.75
N SER A 106 -19.54 20.47 12.90
CA SER A 106 -20.68 19.69 13.43
C SER A 106 -20.77 19.72 14.97
N ASP A 107 -20.17 20.72 15.61
CA ASP A 107 -20.30 20.97 17.04
C ASP A 107 -20.84 22.41 17.25
N GLY A 108 -21.72 22.59 18.24
CA GLY A 108 -22.19 23.90 18.70
C GLY A 108 -23.54 24.37 18.13
N ASP A 109 -23.98 25.55 18.59
CA ASP A 109 -25.37 26.03 18.46
C ASP A 109 -25.88 26.10 17.02
N ARG A 110 -24.99 26.43 16.06
CA ARG A 110 -25.36 26.50 14.63
C ARG A 110 -25.67 25.11 14.07
N TYR A 111 -24.89 24.11 14.44
CA TYR A 111 -25.11 22.73 14.01
C TYR A 111 -26.42 22.19 14.59
N GLU A 112 -26.67 22.41 15.88
CA GLU A 112 -27.92 22.00 16.55
C GLU A 112 -29.14 22.66 15.90
N ALA A 113 -29.08 23.97 15.60
CA ALA A 113 -30.18 24.67 14.93
C ALA A 113 -30.48 24.11 13.53
N LEU A 114 -29.46 23.75 12.76
CA LEU A 114 -29.63 23.12 11.44
C LEU A 114 -30.16 21.68 11.56
N LEU A 115 -29.74 20.95 12.60
CA LEU A 115 -30.24 19.61 12.87
C LEU A 115 -31.74 19.63 13.22
N ASP A 116 -32.17 20.56 14.07
CA ASP A 116 -33.58 20.77 14.41
C ASP A 116 -34.42 21.10 13.16
N ASP A 117 -33.90 21.95 12.26
CA ASP A 117 -34.59 22.31 11.01
C ASP A 117 -34.72 21.12 10.05
N VAL A 118 -33.69 20.25 9.99
CA VAL A 118 -33.75 18.98 9.24
C VAL A 118 -34.76 18.01 9.85
N GLU A 119 -34.77 17.83 11.17
CA GLU A 119 -35.69 16.92 11.87
C GLU A 119 -37.16 17.35 11.70
N THR A 120 -37.40 18.65 11.72
CA THR A 120 -38.74 19.24 11.52
C THR A 120 -39.13 19.37 10.04
N ARG A 121 -38.24 19.00 9.11
CA ARG A 121 -38.39 19.09 7.65
C ARG A 121 -38.52 20.53 7.12
N GLY A 122 -37.95 21.52 7.80
CA GLY A 122 -37.82 22.89 7.31
C GLY A 122 -36.74 23.03 6.23
N THR A 123 -35.70 22.19 6.29
CA THR A 123 -34.68 22.03 5.23
C THR A 123 -34.35 20.55 5.00
N ASP A 124 -33.64 20.26 3.92
CA ASP A 124 -33.12 18.91 3.65
C ASP A 124 -31.65 18.76 4.10
N PRO A 125 -31.18 17.54 4.40
CA PRO A 125 -29.82 17.32 4.90
C PRO A 125 -28.69 17.82 4.00
N TRP A 126 -28.88 17.87 2.68
CA TRP A 126 -27.85 18.35 1.75
C TRP A 126 -27.73 19.87 1.83
N ALA A 127 -28.86 20.57 1.80
CA ALA A 127 -28.89 22.02 1.97
C ALA A 127 -28.32 22.45 3.34
N ALA A 128 -28.67 21.74 4.42
CA ALA A 128 -28.11 21.99 5.75
C ALA A 128 -26.59 21.76 5.80
N ALA A 129 -26.07 20.73 5.14
CA ALA A 129 -24.63 20.45 5.08
C ALA A 129 -23.87 21.50 4.26
N ASP A 130 -24.41 21.92 3.12
CA ASP A 130 -23.83 22.99 2.29
C ASP A 130 -23.82 24.32 3.07
N GLU A 131 -24.89 24.62 3.81
CA GLU A 131 -24.91 25.78 4.69
C GLU A 131 -23.86 25.65 5.80
N LEU A 132 -23.80 24.51 6.50
CA LEU A 132 -22.85 24.26 7.58
C LEU A 132 -21.40 24.44 7.12
N LEU A 133 -21.05 23.92 5.93
CA LEU A 133 -19.70 23.91 5.39
C LEU A 133 -19.34 25.16 4.56
N GLY A 134 -20.34 25.89 4.03
CA GLY A 134 -20.18 27.08 3.20
C GLY A 134 -20.07 28.41 3.96
N GLY A 135 -20.16 28.37 5.29
CA GLY A 135 -20.01 29.51 6.21
C GLY A 135 -18.58 29.72 6.70
#